data_AF-A0A365PEL2-F1
#
_entry.id   AF-A0A365PEL2-F1
#
_cell.length_a   1.000
_cell.length_b   1.000
_cell.length_c   1.000
_cell.angle_alpha   90.00
_cell.angle_beta   90.00
_cell.angle_gamma   90.00
#
_symmetry.space_group_name_H-M   'P 1'
#
loop_
_entity.id
_entity.type
_entity.pdbx_description
1 polymer ?
#
loop_
_entity_poly.entity_id
_entity_poly.type
_entity_poly.pdbx_seq_one_letter_code
_entity_poly.pdbx_strand_id
1 'polypeptide(L)'
;MIILVGGEKGGAGKSCLAQNLAVYLQQSQRDVLLLDADPQGTTTDWVKERDENDELNNIPSVQASGNIRSVLKDLDKRYQDIIIDAGGQDSEALRSAMTIATHMLLPFRPKRRDLKTLDHMEQVLKLAKTVNPNLKARAIITQCPTLPSQVQRILDAKEACKSFGIDALNSITTNRNVYDDADEN
;
A
#
# COMPACT_ATOMS: atom_id res chain seq x y z
N MET A 1 -12.10 8.53 2.37
CA MET A 1 -10.81 8.26 3.03
C MET A 1 -9.81 7.87 1.96
N ILE A 2 -8.64 8.49 1.93
CA ILE A 2 -7.61 8.15 0.94
C ILE A 2 -6.50 7.39 1.64
N ILE A 3 -6.31 6.11 1.28
CA ILE A 3 -5.26 5.24 1.81
C ILE A 3 -4.22 5.01 0.72
N LEU A 4 -3.00 5.47 0.97
CA LEU A 4 -1.85 5.23 0.12
C LEU A 4 -1.10 3.98 0.58
N VAL A 5 -0.98 2.97 -0.28
CA VAL A 5 -0.06 1.85 -0.07
C VAL A 5 1.16 2.11 -0.95
N GLY A 6 2.30 2.38 -0.31
CA GLY A 6 3.45 2.90 -1.05
C GLY A 6 4.78 2.75 -0.30
N GLY A 7 5.87 2.72 -1.04
CA GLY A 7 7.22 2.68 -0.47
C GLY A 7 8.30 2.41 -1.51
N GLU A 8 9.54 2.64 -1.12
CA GLU A 8 10.68 2.60 -2.04
C GLU A 8 10.97 1.19 -2.59
N LYS A 9 10.75 0.14 -1.78
CA LYS A 9 11.17 -1.21 -2.17
C LYS A 9 10.12 -1.92 -3.06
N GLY A 10 10.58 -2.43 -4.21
CA GLY A 10 9.84 -3.38 -5.04
C GLY A 10 9.69 -4.76 -4.39
N GLY A 11 8.53 -5.41 -4.58
CA GLY A 11 8.26 -6.77 -4.10
C GLY A 11 8.01 -6.90 -2.59
N ALA A 12 7.61 -5.82 -1.91
CA ALA A 12 7.21 -5.84 -0.50
C ALA A 12 5.70 -6.17 -0.29
N GLY A 13 4.96 -6.50 -1.34
CA GLY A 13 3.52 -6.79 -1.28
C GLY A 13 2.62 -5.55 -1.23
N LYS A 14 2.96 -4.50 -2.00
CA LYS A 14 2.18 -3.24 -2.06
C LYS A 14 0.84 -3.45 -2.78
N SER A 15 0.89 -3.92 -4.04
CA SER A 15 -0.28 -4.25 -4.85
C SER A 15 -1.18 -5.27 -4.14
N CYS A 16 -0.62 -6.40 -3.69
CA CYS A 16 -1.34 -7.40 -2.90
C CYS A 16 -2.08 -6.79 -1.69
N LEU A 17 -1.43 -5.92 -0.92
CA LEU A 17 -2.08 -5.26 0.22
C LEU A 17 -3.17 -4.28 -0.22
N ALA A 18 -2.96 -3.52 -1.30
CA ALA A 18 -3.93 -2.58 -1.85
C ALA A 18 -5.18 -3.30 -2.36
N GLN A 19 -5.00 -4.37 -3.15
CA GLN A 19 -6.07 -5.22 -3.69
C GLN A 19 -6.89 -5.86 -2.57
N ASN A 20 -6.23 -6.51 -1.59
CA ASN A 20 -6.91 -7.14 -0.46
C ASN A 20 -7.68 -6.12 0.40
N LEU A 21 -7.12 -4.92 0.59
CA LEU A 21 -7.80 -3.85 1.32
C LEU A 21 -9.05 -3.35 0.56
N ALA A 22 -8.97 -3.24 -0.77
CA ALA A 22 -10.10 -2.86 -1.60
C ALA A 22 -11.24 -3.89 -1.51
N VAL A 23 -10.92 -5.18 -1.64
CA VAL A 23 -11.87 -6.28 -1.48
C VAL A 23 -12.51 -6.26 -0.08
N TYR A 24 -11.71 -6.11 0.98
CA TYR A 24 -12.21 -6.08 2.35
C TYR A 24 -13.20 -4.91 2.60
N LEU A 25 -12.86 -3.72 2.12
CA LEU A 25 -13.73 -2.54 2.27
C LEU A 25 -15.01 -2.67 1.44
N GLN A 26 -14.92 -3.22 0.22
CA GLN A 26 -16.09 -3.51 -0.61
C GLN A 26 -17.01 -4.54 0.06
N GLN A 27 -16.45 -5.63 0.59
CA GLN A 27 -17.22 -6.63 1.36
C GLN A 27 -17.89 -6.03 2.59
N SER A 28 -17.29 -4.99 3.16
CA SER A 28 -17.87 -4.17 4.23
C SER A 28 -18.92 -3.16 3.75
N GLN A 29 -19.43 -3.30 2.51
CA GLN A 29 -20.44 -2.45 1.88
C GLN A 29 -20.03 -0.98 1.76
N ARG A 30 -18.73 -0.72 1.61
CA ARG A 30 -18.20 0.63 1.38
C ARG A 30 -18.00 0.86 -0.11
N ASP A 31 -18.14 2.12 -0.52
CA ASP A 31 -17.91 2.53 -1.91
C ASP A 31 -16.42 2.83 -2.12
N VAL A 32 -15.75 1.96 -2.87
CA VAL A 32 -14.29 1.89 -2.96
C VAL A 32 -13.83 2.09 -4.41
N LEU A 33 -12.79 2.91 -4.57
CA LEU A 33 -12.02 3.02 -5.81
C LEU A 33 -10.59 2.55 -5.57
N LEU A 34 -10.08 1.70 -6.48
CA LEU A 34 -8.68 1.29 -6.51
C LEU A 34 -7.93 2.08 -7.59
N LEU A 35 -6.98 2.91 -7.19
CA LEU A 35 -6.14 3.69 -8.10
C LEU A 35 -4.77 3.03 -8.22
N ASP A 36 -4.41 2.61 -9.44
CA ASP A 36 -3.09 2.09 -9.77
C ASP A 36 -2.18 3.22 -10.23
N ALA A 37 -1.14 3.50 -9.44
CA ALA A 37 -0.13 4.49 -9.72
C ALA A 37 1.23 3.89 -10.08
N ASP A 38 1.33 2.55 -10.17
CA ASP A 38 2.52 1.88 -10.69
C ASP A 38 2.46 1.83 -12.22
N PRO A 39 3.48 2.35 -12.94
CA PRO A 39 3.58 2.18 -14.38
C PRO A 39 3.56 0.72 -14.85
N GLN A 40 3.90 -0.24 -13.98
CA GLN A 40 3.81 -1.67 -14.31
C GLN A 40 2.38 -2.18 -14.45
N GLY A 41 1.37 -1.49 -13.88
CA GLY A 41 -0.03 -1.85 -14.08
C GLY A 41 -0.49 -3.13 -13.37
N THR A 42 0.28 -3.67 -12.42
CA THR A 42 -0.04 -4.95 -11.74
C THR A 42 -1.43 -4.96 -11.11
N THR A 43 -1.83 -3.86 -10.48
CA THR A 43 -3.15 -3.75 -9.88
C THR A 43 -4.24 -3.63 -10.95
N THR A 44 -3.96 -2.91 -12.04
CA THR A 44 -4.88 -2.75 -13.18
C THR A 44 -5.14 -4.08 -13.88
N ASP A 45 -4.11 -4.89 -14.13
CA ASP A 45 -4.26 -6.18 -14.78
C ASP A 45 -5.03 -7.18 -13.91
N TRP A 46 -4.73 -7.20 -12.60
CA TRP A 46 -5.52 -7.98 -11.62
C TRP A 46 -7.01 -7.62 -11.61
N VAL A 47 -7.37 -6.34 -11.75
CA VAL A 47 -8.80 -5.95 -11.83
C VAL A 47 -9.44 -6.48 -13.12
N LYS A 48 -8.73 -6.47 -14.25
CA LYS A 48 -9.28 -7.01 -15.51
C LYS A 48 -9.55 -8.51 -15.41
N GLU A 49 -8.59 -9.27 -14.89
CA GLU A 49 -8.75 -10.71 -14.66
C GLU A 49 -9.91 -10.99 -13.70
N ARG A 50 -10.03 -10.19 -12.64
CA ARG A 50 -11.17 -10.28 -11.70
C ARG A 50 -12.51 -10.02 -12.39
N ASP A 51 -12.58 -9.04 -13.29
CA ASP A 51 -13.80 -8.67 -14.01
C ASP A 51 -14.22 -9.73 -15.05
N GLU A 52 -13.32 -10.65 -15.45
CA GLU A 52 -13.65 -11.81 -16.29
C GLU A 52 -14.35 -12.93 -15.51
N ASN A 53 -14.38 -12.85 -14.18
CA ASN A 53 -15.03 -13.83 -13.31
C ASN A 53 -16.38 -13.31 -12.81
N ASP A 54 -17.47 -13.79 -13.41
CA ASP A 54 -18.86 -13.41 -13.09
C ASP A 54 -19.29 -13.72 -11.64
N GLU A 55 -18.56 -14.58 -10.91
CA GLU A 55 -18.86 -14.88 -9.51
C GLU A 55 -18.30 -13.81 -8.54
N LEU A 56 -17.42 -12.95 -9.02
CA LEU A 56 -16.75 -11.93 -8.23
C LEU A 56 -17.39 -10.55 -8.44
N ASN A 57 -17.49 -9.78 -7.35
CA ASN A 57 -17.88 -8.38 -7.48
C ASN A 57 -16.75 -7.57 -8.10
N ASN A 58 -17.07 -6.81 -9.15
CA ASN A 58 -16.16 -5.88 -9.82
C ASN A 58 -15.70 -4.79 -8.84
N ILE A 59 -14.44 -4.38 -8.95
CA ILE A 59 -13.88 -3.29 -8.15
C ILE A 59 -13.56 -2.13 -9.10
N PRO A 60 -14.23 -0.98 -8.96
CA PRO A 60 -13.90 0.19 -9.76
C PRO A 60 -12.42 0.52 -9.65
N SER A 61 -11.76 0.67 -10.79
CA SER A 61 -10.34 0.98 -10.84
C SER A 61 -10.00 2.06 -11.85
N VAL A 62 -8.89 2.75 -11.62
CA VAL A 62 -8.34 3.74 -12.54
C VAL A 62 -6.82 3.71 -12.49
N GLN A 63 -6.17 3.80 -13.64
CA GLN A 63 -4.73 3.96 -13.71
C GLN A 63 -4.39 5.45 -13.86
N ALA A 64 -3.43 5.95 -13.08
CA ALA A 64 -2.99 7.34 -13.16
C ALA A 64 -1.50 7.48 -12.80
N SER A 65 -0.77 8.30 -13.53
CA SER A 65 0.67 8.51 -13.33
C SER A 65 1.03 9.99 -13.16
N GLY A 66 2.28 10.26 -12.77
CA GLY A 66 2.76 11.63 -12.54
C GLY A 66 2.06 12.30 -11.36
N ASN A 67 1.66 13.56 -11.52
CA ASN A 67 0.94 14.29 -10.49
C ASN A 67 -0.55 13.92 -10.44
N ILE A 68 -0.93 13.06 -9.50
CA ILE A 68 -2.31 12.56 -9.36
C ILE A 68 -3.15 13.35 -8.35
N ARG A 69 -2.65 14.47 -7.82
CA ARG A 69 -3.31 15.21 -6.73
C ARG A 69 -4.68 15.76 -7.12
N SER A 70 -4.80 16.35 -8.31
CA SER A 70 -6.07 16.91 -8.80
C SER A 70 -7.11 15.82 -9.04
N VAL A 71 -6.67 14.70 -9.62
CA VAL A 71 -7.48 13.50 -9.87
C VAL A 71 -8.02 12.95 -8.55
N LEU A 72 -7.16 12.72 -7.57
CA LEU A 72 -7.56 12.27 -6.23
C LEU A 72 -8.54 13.22 -5.56
N LYS A 73 -8.36 14.53 -5.70
CA LYS A 73 -9.26 15.54 -5.12
C LYS A 73 -10.66 15.53 -5.74
N ASP A 74 -10.79 15.18 -7.03
CA ASP A 74 -12.10 15.02 -7.66
C ASP A 74 -12.77 13.71 -7.23
N LEU A 75 -12.01 12.61 -7.23
CA LEU A 75 -12.50 11.28 -6.89
C LEU A 75 -12.90 11.15 -5.42
N ASP A 76 -12.23 11.86 -4.50
CA ASP A 76 -12.55 11.86 -3.06
C ASP A 76 -13.96 12.42 -2.77
N LYS A 77 -14.57 13.13 -3.73
CA LYS A 77 -15.96 13.57 -3.63
C LYS A 77 -16.98 12.51 -4.07
N ARG A 78 -16.53 11.49 -4.79
CA ARG A 78 -17.38 10.47 -5.43
C ARG A 78 -17.37 9.14 -4.69
N TYR A 79 -16.24 8.79 -4.08
CA TYR A 79 -16.05 7.51 -3.40
C TYR A 79 -15.88 7.70 -1.90
N GLN A 80 -16.34 6.72 -1.11
CA GLN A 80 -16.12 6.73 0.33
C GLN A 80 -14.66 6.42 0.67
N ASP A 81 -14.02 5.51 -0.06
CA ASP A 81 -12.61 5.16 0.11
C ASP A 81 -11.88 5.09 -1.23
N ILE A 82 -10.65 5.61 -1.25
CA ILE A 82 -9.74 5.50 -2.38
C ILE A 82 -8.48 4.80 -1.87
N ILE A 83 -8.19 3.64 -2.45
CA ILE A 83 -6.96 2.89 -2.19
C ILE A 83 -6.00 3.17 -3.34
N ILE A 84 -4.81 3.66 -3.03
CA ILE A 84 -3.79 3.97 -4.03
C ILE A 84 -2.69 2.93 -3.92
N ASP A 85 -2.43 2.19 -5.00
CA ASP A 85 -1.23 1.36 -5.13
C ASP A 85 -0.14 2.20 -5.80
N ALA A 86 0.77 2.74 -4.99
CA ALA A 86 1.96 3.41 -5.50
C ALA A 86 3.10 2.39 -5.53
N GLY A 87 3.52 2.07 -6.75
CA GLY A 87 4.57 1.11 -7.09
C GLY A 87 5.88 1.22 -6.33
N GLY A 88 6.83 0.35 -6.67
CA GLY A 88 8.18 0.44 -6.11
C GLY A 88 8.87 1.73 -6.55
N GLN A 89 9.59 2.37 -5.63
CA GLN A 89 10.39 3.61 -5.78
C GLN A 89 9.68 4.88 -5.31
N ASP A 90 10.50 5.88 -5.02
CA ASP A 90 10.07 7.23 -4.77
C ASP A 90 9.69 7.93 -6.09
N SER A 91 8.39 7.96 -6.39
CA SER A 91 7.84 8.49 -7.64
C SER A 91 7.07 9.80 -7.43
N GLU A 92 6.84 10.54 -8.52
CA GLU A 92 5.99 11.73 -8.49
C GLU A 92 4.55 11.40 -8.04
N ALA A 93 4.04 10.22 -8.44
CA ALA A 93 2.71 9.75 -8.04
C ALA A 93 2.65 9.45 -6.54
N LEU A 94 3.67 8.76 -5.99
CA LEU A 94 3.79 8.53 -4.55
C LEU A 94 3.80 9.84 -3.79
N ARG A 95 4.70 10.76 -4.16
CA ARG A 95 4.85 12.07 -3.49
C ARG A 95 3.58 12.92 -3.58
N SER A 96 2.95 12.99 -4.75
CA SER A 96 1.71 13.77 -4.94
C SER A 96 0.54 13.17 -4.15
N ALA A 97 0.41 11.84 -4.10
CA ALA A 97 -0.58 11.15 -3.27
C ALA A 97 -0.41 11.47 -1.77
N MET A 98 0.82 11.48 -1.25
CA MET A 98 1.10 11.81 0.16
C MET A 98 0.57 13.20 0.56
N THR A 99 0.48 14.15 -0.37
CA THR A 99 -0.01 15.51 -0.09
C THR A 99 -1.52 15.60 0.20
N ILE A 100 -2.29 14.56 -0.10
CA ILE A 100 -3.74 14.52 0.09
C ILE A 100 -4.22 13.25 0.82
N ALA A 101 -3.41 12.20 0.85
CA ALA A 101 -3.73 10.97 1.54
C ALA A 101 -4.02 11.20 3.03
N THR A 102 -5.03 10.49 3.53
CA THR A 102 -5.36 10.50 4.97
C THR A 102 -4.48 9.53 5.74
N HIS A 103 -4.19 8.39 5.14
CA HIS A 103 -3.38 7.32 5.71
C HIS A 103 -2.36 6.86 4.67
N MET A 104 -1.18 6.47 5.15
CA MET A 104 -0.18 5.80 4.33
C MET A 104 0.28 4.52 5.03
N LEU A 105 0.24 3.41 4.30
CA LEU A 105 0.80 2.13 4.71
C LEU A 105 2.11 1.92 3.96
N LEU A 106 3.18 1.64 4.71
CA LEU A 106 4.52 1.36 4.18
C LEU A 106 4.87 -0.12 4.41
N PRO A 107 4.73 -0.98 3.39
CA PRO A 107 5.09 -2.39 3.51
C PRO A 107 6.60 -2.60 3.58
N PHE A 108 7.05 -3.35 4.59
CA PHE A 108 8.43 -3.78 4.73
C PHE A 108 8.48 -5.28 5.02
N ARG A 109 9.33 -6.02 4.30
CA ARG A 109 9.67 -7.38 4.72
C ARG A 109 10.61 -7.30 5.91
N PRO A 110 10.61 -8.29 6.83
CA PRO A 110 11.56 -8.35 7.94
C PRO A 110 12.98 -8.74 7.46
N LYS A 111 13.51 -8.05 6.44
CA LYS A 111 14.79 -8.29 5.78
C LYS A 111 15.60 -7.00 5.82
N ARG A 112 16.88 -7.10 6.19
CA ARG A 112 17.79 -5.93 6.28
C ARG A 112 17.80 -5.08 5.01
N ARG A 113 17.76 -5.70 3.83
CA ARG A 113 17.77 -4.97 2.54
C ARG A 113 16.54 -4.10 2.34
N ASP A 114 15.40 -4.49 2.91
CA ASP A 114 14.16 -3.72 2.83
C ASP A 114 14.17 -2.62 3.88
N LEU A 115 14.56 -2.93 5.12
CA LEU A 115 14.63 -1.94 6.21
C LEU A 115 15.64 -0.82 5.95
N LYS A 116 16.64 -1.03 5.08
CA LYS A 116 17.58 0.02 4.66
C LYS A 116 16.91 1.22 3.99
N THR A 117 15.71 1.06 3.43
CA THR A 117 14.98 2.18 2.80
C THR A 117 14.24 3.06 3.82
N LEU A 118 14.29 2.73 5.12
CA LEU A 118 13.59 3.51 6.16
C LEU A 118 14.12 4.94 6.28
N ASP A 119 15.43 5.15 6.16
CA ASP A 119 16.04 6.48 6.24
C ASP A 119 15.49 7.41 5.15
N HIS A 120 15.50 6.95 3.90
CA HIS A 120 14.91 7.71 2.79
C HIS A 120 13.40 7.94 3.00
N MET A 121 12.64 6.90 3.37
CA MET A 121 11.21 7.06 3.62
C MET A 121 10.89 8.02 4.76
N GLU A 122 11.70 8.07 5.82
CA GLU A 122 11.56 9.07 6.88
C GLU A 122 11.70 10.50 6.31
N GLN A 123 12.72 10.74 5.48
CA GLN A 123 12.95 12.05 4.87
C GLN A 123 11.79 12.45 3.95
N VAL A 124 11.32 11.53 3.11
CA VAL A 124 10.17 11.77 2.22
C VAL A 124 8.90 12.05 3.04
N LEU A 125 8.66 11.30 4.13
CA LEU A 125 7.53 11.51 5.03
C LEU A 125 7.60 12.86 5.76
N LYS A 126 8.78 13.27 6.23
CA LYS A 126 8.98 14.59 6.85
C LYS A 126 8.59 15.70 5.88
N LEU A 127 9.06 15.64 4.63
CA LEU A 127 8.73 16.61 3.60
C LEU A 127 7.22 16.61 3.29
N ALA A 128 6.62 15.43 3.10
CA ALA A 128 5.19 15.32 2.83
C ALA A 128 4.33 15.90 3.96
N LYS A 129 4.72 15.70 5.22
CA LYS A 129 4.02 16.25 6.39
C LYS A 129 4.09 17.76 6.52
N THR A 130 5.07 18.43 5.87
CA THR A 130 5.06 19.91 5.80
C THR A 130 3.89 20.42 4.95
N VAL A 131 3.48 19.65 3.93
CA VAL A 131 2.36 19.96 3.04
C VAL A 131 1.04 19.37 3.56
N ASN A 132 1.08 18.18 4.15
CA ASN A 132 -0.07 17.46 4.70
C ASN A 132 0.22 17.01 6.16
N PRO A 133 0.07 17.91 7.15
CA PRO A 133 0.34 17.59 8.55
C PRO A 133 -0.55 16.47 9.13
N ASN A 134 -1.70 16.22 8.50
CA ASN A 134 -2.68 15.23 8.95
C ASN A 134 -2.38 13.80 8.44
N LEU A 135 -1.37 13.61 7.60
CA LEU A 135 -1.02 12.31 7.03
C LEU A 135 -0.62 11.31 8.15
N LYS A 136 -1.43 10.26 8.31
CA LYS A 136 -1.17 9.16 9.25
C LYS A 136 -0.38 8.05 8.54
N ALA A 137 0.94 8.13 8.60
CA ALA A 137 1.83 7.11 8.08
C ALA A 137 2.12 6.00 9.11
N ARG A 138 2.05 4.74 8.68
CA ARG A 138 2.35 3.55 9.48
C ARG A 138 3.10 2.52 8.65
N ALA A 139 4.09 1.86 9.26
CA ALA A 139 4.71 0.68 8.65
C ALA A 139 3.80 -0.54 8.83
N ILE A 140 3.87 -1.48 7.89
CA ILE A 140 3.29 -2.82 8.03
C ILE A 140 4.34 -3.84 7.66
N ILE A 141 4.58 -4.82 8.55
CA ILE A 141 5.56 -5.87 8.27
C ILE A 141 4.87 -6.97 7.46
N THR A 142 5.31 -7.14 6.22
CA THR A 142 4.71 -8.04 5.23
C THR A 142 5.61 -9.22 4.91
N GLN A 143 5.03 -10.27 4.34
CA GLN A 143 5.73 -11.52 3.99
C GLN A 143 6.59 -12.06 5.15
N CYS A 144 6.05 -11.97 6.36
CA CYS A 144 6.69 -12.49 7.56
C CYS A 144 6.89 -14.00 7.45
N PRO A 145 8.01 -14.52 7.99
CA PRO A 145 8.18 -15.97 8.12
C PRO A 145 7.09 -16.55 9.02
N THR A 146 6.64 -17.77 8.73
CA THR A 146 5.58 -18.47 9.47
C THR A 146 6.10 -19.29 10.64
N LEU A 147 7.41 -19.56 10.68
CA LEU A 147 8.03 -20.33 11.75
C LEU A 147 8.03 -19.53 13.06
N PRO A 148 7.53 -20.10 14.19
CA PRO A 148 7.51 -19.43 15.49
C PRO A 148 8.90 -18.94 15.95
N SER A 149 9.96 -19.67 15.60
CA SER A 149 11.34 -19.30 15.91
C SER A 149 11.81 -18.00 15.26
N GLN A 150 11.09 -17.48 14.26
CA GLN A 150 11.44 -16.25 13.55
C GLN A 150 10.64 -15.01 14.00
N VAL A 151 9.82 -15.12 15.05
CA VAL A 151 9.04 -13.98 15.58
C VAL A 151 9.93 -12.81 15.96
N GLN A 152 11.11 -13.06 16.55
CA GLN A 152 12.04 -11.99 16.94
C GLN A 152 12.40 -11.08 15.76
N ARG A 153 12.59 -11.66 14.56
CA ARG A 153 12.91 -10.89 13.35
C ARG A 153 11.83 -9.90 12.96
N ILE A 154 10.57 -10.23 13.24
CA ILE A 154 9.41 -9.38 13.01
C ILE A 154 9.41 -8.24 14.03
N LEU A 155 9.68 -8.55 15.29
CA LEU A 155 9.79 -7.56 16.37
C LEU A 155 10.93 -6.57 16.10
N ASP A 156 12.11 -7.07 15.73
CA ASP A 156 13.27 -6.27 15.37
C ASP A 156 12.96 -5.33 14.18
N ALA A 157 12.19 -5.82 13.19
CA ALA A 157 11.77 -5.00 12.06
C ALA A 157 10.80 -3.88 12.50
N LYS A 158 9.88 -4.15 13.42
CA LYS A 158 9.00 -3.12 13.99
C LYS A 158 9.78 -2.10 14.81
N GLU A 159 10.75 -2.54 15.59
CA GLU A 159 11.63 -1.66 16.36
C GLU A 159 12.49 -0.78 15.46
N ALA A 160 13.04 -1.34 14.38
CA ALA A 160 13.74 -0.56 13.35
C ALA A 160 12.82 0.50 12.74
N CYS A 161 11.57 0.20 12.39
CA CYS A 161 10.64 1.22 11.88
C CYS A 161 10.43 2.35 12.91
N LYS A 162 10.27 1.97 14.18
CA LYS A 162 10.10 2.92 15.29
C LYS A 162 11.31 3.84 15.48
N SER A 163 12.55 3.36 15.29
CA SER A 163 13.75 4.20 15.42
C SER A 163 13.84 5.31 14.37
N PHE A 164 13.13 5.17 13.24
CA PHE A 164 12.97 6.21 12.20
C PHE A 164 11.66 7.00 12.34
N GLY A 165 10.96 6.89 13.48
CA GLY A 165 9.72 7.62 13.74
C GLY A 165 8.51 7.12 12.92
N ILE A 166 8.59 5.89 12.39
CA ILE A 166 7.51 5.25 11.64
C ILE A 166 6.97 4.07 12.45
N ASP A 167 5.88 4.29 13.18
CA ASP A 167 5.28 3.21 13.98
C ASP A 167 4.72 2.11 13.07
N ALA A 168 5.09 0.86 13.38
CA ALA A 168 4.52 -0.30 12.71
C ALA A 168 3.17 -0.69 13.31
N LEU A 169 2.25 -1.19 12.47
CA LEU A 169 0.99 -1.77 12.91
C LEU A 169 1.20 -3.04 13.78
N ASN A 170 0.21 -3.36 14.60
CA ASN A 170 0.20 -4.62 15.35
C ASN A 170 0.07 -5.82 14.40
N SER A 171 -0.82 -5.72 13.43
CA SER A 171 -1.04 -6.74 12.39
C SER A 171 0.16 -6.86 11.44
N ILE A 172 0.32 -8.07 10.89
CA ILE A 172 1.35 -8.42 9.91
C ILE A 172 0.73 -9.29 8.82
N THR A 173 1.39 -9.39 7.66
CA THR A 173 1.10 -10.46 6.70
C THR A 173 2.24 -11.46 6.68
N THR A 174 1.92 -12.75 6.50
CA THR A 174 2.91 -13.84 6.41
C THR A 174 3.10 -14.26 4.98
N ASN A 175 4.28 -14.80 4.64
CA ASN A 175 4.48 -15.40 3.33
C ASN A 175 3.61 -16.66 3.17
N ARG A 176 2.73 -16.69 2.18
CA ARG A 176 1.78 -17.78 1.91
C ARG A 176 1.51 -17.87 0.42
N ASN A 177 1.48 -19.09 -0.11
CA ASN A 177 1.18 -19.34 -1.52
C ASN A 177 -0.21 -18.81 -1.91
N VAL A 178 -1.19 -18.79 -1.00
CA VAL A 178 -2.54 -18.28 -1.29
C VAL A 178 -2.56 -16.84 -1.84
N TYR A 179 -1.54 -16.02 -1.59
CA TYR A 179 -1.45 -14.70 -2.20
C TYR A 179 -1.01 -14.77 -3.67
N ASP A 180 -0.10 -15.70 -3.99
CA ASP A 180 0.38 -15.92 -5.36
C ASP A 180 -0.68 -16.71 -6.16
N ASP A 181 -1.24 -17.78 -5.58
CA ASP A 181 -2.30 -18.61 -6.15
C ASP A 181 -3.58 -17.80 -6.46
N ALA A 182 -3.81 -16.68 -5.77
CA ALA A 182 -4.94 -15.78 -6.02
C ALA A 182 -4.74 -14.87 -7.24
N ASP A 183 -3.49 -14.66 -7.66
CA ASP A 183 -3.10 -13.86 -8.83
C ASP A 183 -2.87 -14.75 -10.08
N GLU A 184 -2.86 -16.08 -9.96
CA GLU A 184 -2.46 -17.03 -11.02
C GLU A 184 -3.60 -17.93 -11.57
N ASN A 185 -4.89 -17.59 -11.40
CA ASN A 185 -6.01 -18.43 -11.89
C ASN A 185 -6.58 -18.01 -13.24
#